data_AF-A0A7C3UA10-F1
#
_entry.id   AF-A0A7C3UA10-F1
#
_cell.length_a   1.000
_cell.length_b   1.000
_cell.length_c   1.000
_cell.angle_alpha   90.00
_cell.angle_beta   90.00
_cell.angle_gamma   90.00
#
_symmetry.space_group_name_H-M   'P 1'
#
loop_
_entity.id
_entity.type
_entity.pdbx_description
1 polymer ?
#
loop_
_entity_poly.entity_id
_entity_poly.type
_entity_poly.pdbx_seq_one_letter_code
_entity_poly.pdbx_strand_id
1 'polypeptide(L)'
;EHYAIMEKALERSEKPRVLLIAMDERRATVALLDNFRLEEVAVLSSRSASKENLDSYHDSMSGTFKELISIIDNFIKEGVAAVIVGGPGFFKESFLSYLKEKRPDIAEKVRIYDASNSTMNGIRELIRRGSVDSVIRDLEMTKAMEVMDKFLELLARGSNLISYGIEDVKKSVQYGAAEKILISSDLLFSEEHRDAVLEILADAEAKKTDFHVVDSRSEVGEQLKMFGHIIAVLRFPVY
;
A
#
# COMPACT_ATOMS: atom_id res chain seq x y z
N GLU A 1 -16.45 1.97 -21.03
CA GLU A 1 -15.93 3.35 -20.84
C GLU A 1 -15.83 3.76 -19.37
N HIS A 2 -16.84 3.50 -18.52
CA HIS A 2 -16.83 3.86 -17.08
C HIS A 2 -15.73 3.19 -16.25
N TYR A 3 -15.45 1.91 -16.49
CA TYR A 3 -14.35 1.19 -15.83
C TYR A 3 -12.98 1.85 -16.14
N ALA A 4 -12.79 2.32 -17.38
CA ALA A 4 -11.54 2.94 -17.81
C ALA A 4 -11.32 4.35 -17.23
N ILE A 5 -12.37 5.05 -16.80
CA ILE A 5 -12.24 6.37 -16.14
C ILE A 5 -11.91 6.17 -14.66
N MET A 6 -12.57 5.22 -14.00
CA MET A 6 -12.25 4.80 -12.63
C MET A 6 -10.82 4.23 -12.56
N GLU A 7 -10.46 3.35 -13.50
CA GLU A 7 -9.11 2.80 -13.68
C GLU A 7 -8.11 3.91 -13.95
N LYS A 8 -8.41 4.90 -14.82
CA LYS A 8 -7.54 6.08 -15.01
C LYS A 8 -7.37 6.92 -13.74
N ALA A 9 -8.39 7.08 -12.93
CA ALA A 9 -8.28 7.81 -11.65
C ALA A 9 -7.44 7.01 -10.63
N LEU A 10 -7.59 5.67 -10.60
CA LEU A 10 -6.79 4.75 -9.78
C LEU A 10 -5.35 4.55 -10.29
N GLU A 11 -5.11 4.66 -11.60
CA GLU A 11 -3.80 4.56 -12.24
C GLU A 11 -2.99 5.86 -12.09
N ARG A 12 -3.66 7.02 -11.95
CA ARG A 12 -3.02 8.33 -11.81
C ARG A 12 -2.70 8.72 -10.37
N SER A 13 -3.22 7.97 -9.39
CA SER A 13 -2.71 8.02 -8.02
C SER A 13 -1.34 7.35 -7.97
N GLU A 14 -0.35 7.99 -7.34
CA GLU A 14 0.98 7.39 -7.17
C GLU A 14 0.84 6.06 -6.41
N LYS A 15 1.08 4.94 -7.11
CA LYS A 15 0.99 3.63 -6.47
C LYS A 15 2.13 3.46 -5.47
N PRO A 16 1.87 2.88 -4.29
CA PRO A 16 2.91 2.63 -3.31
C PRO A 16 4.05 1.79 -3.91
N ARG A 17 5.30 2.17 -3.64
CA ARG A 17 6.47 1.36 -3.98
C ARG A 17 6.48 0.09 -3.13
N VAL A 18 6.63 -1.07 -3.76
CA VAL A 18 6.62 -2.39 -3.08
C VAL A 18 7.88 -3.15 -3.44
N LEU A 19 8.58 -3.67 -2.42
CA LEU A 19 9.73 -4.55 -2.62
C LEU A 19 9.28 -6.00 -2.67
N LEU A 20 9.67 -6.72 -3.72
CA LEU A 20 9.33 -8.11 -3.97
C LEU A 20 10.57 -8.98 -3.80
N ILE A 21 10.45 -10.06 -3.04
CA ILE A 21 11.55 -10.99 -2.77
C ILE A 21 11.07 -12.40 -3.11
N ALA A 22 11.79 -13.11 -3.96
CA ALA A 22 11.60 -14.54 -4.19
C ALA A 22 12.81 -15.31 -3.64
N MET A 23 12.61 -16.23 -2.70
CA MET A 23 13.71 -16.88 -1.99
C MET A 23 13.54 -18.38 -1.74
N ASP A 24 14.66 -19.09 -1.69
CA ASP A 24 14.82 -20.46 -1.21
C ASP A 24 16.16 -20.59 -0.46
N GLU A 25 16.50 -21.79 0.03
CA GLU A 25 17.74 -22.05 0.80
C GLU A 25 19.03 -21.59 0.08
N ARG A 26 19.01 -21.44 -1.24
CA ARG A 26 20.18 -21.19 -2.09
C ARG A 26 20.22 -19.77 -2.66
N ARG A 27 19.07 -19.14 -2.85
CA ARG A 27 18.99 -17.86 -3.57
C ARG A 27 17.87 -16.99 -3.02
N ALA A 28 18.11 -15.69 -2.99
CA ALA A 28 17.07 -14.67 -2.84
C ALA A 28 17.21 -13.63 -3.96
N THR A 29 16.17 -13.51 -4.80
CA THR A 29 16.07 -12.46 -5.82
C THR A 29 15.19 -11.35 -5.27
N VAL A 30 15.63 -10.11 -5.40
CA VAL A 30 14.95 -8.91 -4.92
C VAL A 30 14.63 -8.02 -6.12
N ALA A 31 13.38 -7.56 -6.21
CA ALA A 31 12.93 -6.63 -7.23
C ALA A 31 12.11 -5.50 -6.61
N LEU A 32 12.21 -4.31 -7.18
CA LEU A 32 11.37 -3.17 -6.82
C LEU A 32 10.25 -3.05 -7.85
N LEU A 33 9.01 -2.92 -7.36
CA LEU A 33 7.86 -2.50 -8.15
C LEU A 33 7.55 -1.03 -7.84
N ASP A 34 7.68 -0.18 -8.85
CA ASP A 34 7.45 1.26 -8.77
C ASP A 34 6.72 1.74 -10.03
N ASN A 35 5.51 2.30 -9.88
CA ASN A 35 4.71 2.81 -10.99
C ASN A 35 4.64 1.85 -12.20
N PHE A 36 4.27 0.59 -11.92
CA PHE A 36 4.18 -0.52 -12.89
C PHE A 36 5.51 -0.96 -13.52
N ARG A 37 6.64 -0.37 -13.14
CA ARG A 37 7.98 -0.80 -13.54
C ARG A 37 8.51 -1.79 -12.51
N LEU A 38 8.85 -2.99 -13.00
CA LEU A 38 9.49 -4.03 -12.20
C LEU A 38 10.98 -4.08 -12.54
N GLU A 39 11.84 -3.83 -11.56
CA GLU A 39 13.29 -3.81 -11.70
C GLU A 39 13.95 -4.79 -10.74
N GLU A 40 14.83 -5.68 -11.24
CA GLU A 40 15.65 -6.53 -10.37
C GLU A 40 16.74 -5.67 -9.74
N VAL A 41 16.78 -5.61 -8.41
CA VAL A 41 17.70 -4.73 -7.67
C VAL A 41 18.84 -5.51 -7.00
N ALA A 42 18.63 -6.79 -6.68
CA ALA A 42 19.67 -7.63 -6.11
C ALA A 42 19.38 -9.12 -6.32
N VAL A 43 20.45 -9.91 -6.39
CA VAL A 43 20.39 -11.38 -6.31
C VAL A 43 21.43 -11.85 -5.29
N LEU A 44 20.95 -12.37 -4.18
CA LEU A 44 21.78 -13.00 -3.15
C LEU A 44 21.83 -14.50 -3.40
N SER A 45 23.02 -15.09 -3.29
CA SER A 45 23.22 -16.53 -3.42
C SER A 45 23.90 -17.04 -2.16
N SER A 46 23.29 -18.01 -1.48
CA SER A 46 23.96 -18.69 -0.37
C SER A 46 25.05 -19.59 -0.97
N ARG A 47 26.31 -19.32 -0.61
CA ARG A 47 27.41 -20.23 -0.90
C ARG A 47 27.27 -21.39 0.07
N SER A 48 26.48 -22.39 -0.27
CA SER A 48 26.24 -23.51 0.63
C SER A 48 27.56 -24.25 0.89
N ALA A 49 28.03 -24.28 2.13
CA ALA A 49 28.75 -25.45 2.63
C ALA A 49 27.74 -26.61 2.73
N SER A 50 28.18 -27.84 2.46
CA SER A 50 27.34 -29.04 2.49
C SER A 50 26.52 -29.13 3.79
N LYS A 51 25.28 -29.65 3.73
CA LYS A 51 24.41 -29.95 4.90
C LYS A 51 25.05 -30.91 5.92
N GLU A 52 26.24 -31.42 5.64
CA GLU A 52 27.07 -32.24 6.52
C GLU A 52 27.68 -31.44 7.69
N ASN A 53 27.86 -30.11 7.54
CA ASN A 53 28.35 -29.23 8.61
C ASN A 53 27.28 -28.19 9.00
N LEU A 54 26.44 -28.56 9.98
CA LEU A 54 25.32 -27.76 10.46
C LEU A 54 25.71 -26.33 10.87
N ASP A 55 26.84 -26.14 11.56
CA ASP A 55 27.28 -24.81 12.02
C ASP A 55 27.58 -23.87 10.84
N SER A 56 28.32 -24.37 9.84
CA SER A 56 28.65 -23.59 8.63
C SER A 56 27.44 -23.24 7.78
N TYR A 57 26.41 -24.09 7.79
CA TYR A 57 25.13 -23.86 7.12
C TYR A 57 24.31 -22.77 7.82
N HIS A 58 24.23 -22.82 9.15
CA HIS A 58 23.55 -21.80 9.95
C HIS A 58 24.22 -20.42 9.83
N ASP A 59 25.55 -20.36 9.85
CA ASP A 59 26.29 -19.10 9.69
C ASP A 59 26.10 -18.48 8.31
N SER A 60 26.16 -19.30 7.26
CA SER A 60 25.94 -18.84 5.86
C SER A 60 24.51 -18.34 5.63
N MET A 61 23.53 -19.01 6.22
CA MET A 61 22.13 -18.62 6.17
C MET A 61 21.88 -17.30 6.93
N SER A 62 22.45 -17.18 8.15
CA SER A 62 22.38 -15.95 8.95
C SER A 62 23.03 -14.77 8.22
N GLY A 63 24.14 -15.00 7.51
CA GLY A 63 24.78 -13.99 6.66
C GLY A 63 23.85 -13.49 5.55
N THR A 64 23.22 -14.41 4.82
CA THR A 64 22.27 -14.08 3.74
C THR A 64 21.07 -13.29 4.27
N PHE A 65 20.54 -13.68 5.44
CA PHE A 65 19.42 -12.97 6.07
C PHE A 65 19.80 -11.56 6.53
N LYS A 66 20.99 -11.38 7.11
CA LYS A 66 21.48 -10.04 7.50
C LYS A 66 21.63 -9.12 6.30
N GLU A 67 22.19 -9.62 5.19
CA GLU A 67 22.33 -8.86 3.96
C GLU A 67 20.97 -8.47 3.39
N LEU A 68 20.02 -9.41 3.34
CA LEU A 68 18.65 -9.14 2.90
C LEU A 68 17.94 -8.11 3.78
N ILE A 69 18.11 -8.18 5.11
CA ILE A 69 17.58 -7.19 6.05
C ILE A 69 18.15 -5.80 5.75
N SER A 70 19.45 -5.69 5.47
CA SER A 70 20.07 -4.41 5.13
C SER A 70 19.50 -3.82 3.84
N ILE A 71 19.26 -4.66 2.82
CA ILE A 71 18.64 -4.22 1.57
C ILE A 71 17.21 -3.71 1.84
N ILE A 72 16.41 -4.48 2.58
CA ILE A 72 15.04 -4.10 2.94
C ILE A 72 15.02 -2.76 3.70
N ASP A 73 15.89 -2.60 4.71
CA ASP A 73 15.95 -1.40 5.53
C ASP A 73 16.29 -0.15 4.71
N ASN A 74 17.19 -0.27 3.73
CA ASN A 74 17.53 0.83 2.82
C ASN A 74 16.33 1.23 1.95
N PHE A 75 15.64 0.26 1.35
CA PHE A 75 14.45 0.54 0.52
C PHE A 75 13.30 1.12 1.33
N ILE A 76 13.10 0.67 2.58
CA ILE A 76 12.09 1.27 3.47
C ILE A 76 12.41 2.74 3.76
N LYS A 77 13.68 3.07 4.02
CA LYS A 77 14.11 4.48 4.22
C LYS A 77 13.93 5.33 2.97
N GLU A 78 13.99 4.72 1.78
CA GLU A 78 13.70 5.38 0.51
C GLU A 78 12.19 5.51 0.20
N GLY A 79 11.31 5.04 1.08
CA GLY A 79 9.86 5.19 0.92
C GLY A 79 9.14 3.98 0.31
N VAL A 80 9.74 2.79 0.34
CA VAL A 80 8.97 1.55 0.10
C VAL A 80 7.94 1.35 1.20
N ALA A 81 6.68 1.18 0.78
CA ALA A 81 5.54 1.07 1.68
C ALA A 81 5.37 -0.34 2.27
N ALA A 82 5.71 -1.37 1.50
CA ALA A 82 5.60 -2.77 1.95
C ALA A 82 6.61 -3.69 1.26
N VAL A 83 6.83 -4.84 1.88
CA VAL A 83 7.73 -5.89 1.39
C VAL A 83 6.95 -7.19 1.28
N ILE A 84 7.04 -7.85 0.13
CA ILE A 84 6.41 -9.14 -0.14
C ILE A 84 7.51 -10.17 -0.34
N VAL A 85 7.49 -11.22 0.48
CA VAL A 85 8.43 -12.33 0.40
C VAL A 85 7.69 -13.56 -0.06
N GLY A 86 8.18 -14.21 -1.11
CA GLY A 86 7.68 -15.49 -1.57
C GLY A 86 8.77 -16.51 -1.83
N GLY A 87 8.37 -17.77 -1.93
CA GLY A 87 9.31 -18.86 -2.13
C GLY A 87 8.67 -20.23 -1.95
N PRO A 88 9.32 -21.29 -2.46
CA PRO A 88 8.88 -22.66 -2.23
C PRO A 88 9.22 -23.12 -0.80
N GLY A 89 8.34 -23.92 -0.21
CA GLY A 89 8.56 -24.51 1.11
C GLY A 89 8.59 -23.49 2.25
N PHE A 90 9.32 -23.83 3.33
CA PHE A 90 9.26 -23.12 4.62
C PHE A 90 10.38 -22.07 4.84
N PHE A 91 11.17 -21.79 3.80
CA PHE A 91 12.36 -20.96 3.96
C PHE A 91 12.02 -19.48 4.19
N LYS A 92 10.97 -18.99 3.54
CA LYS A 92 10.42 -17.64 3.74
C LYS A 92 9.90 -17.40 5.15
N GLU A 93 9.30 -18.40 5.79
CA GLU A 93 8.83 -18.37 7.18
C GLU A 93 10.00 -18.36 8.15
N SER A 94 11.08 -19.09 7.83
CA SER A 94 12.33 -19.06 8.59
C SER A 94 12.95 -17.67 8.56
N PHE A 95 12.98 -17.03 7.38
CA PHE A 95 13.42 -15.64 7.25
C PHE A 95 12.55 -14.66 8.05
N LEU A 96 11.22 -14.75 7.98
CA LEU A 96 10.34 -13.87 8.75
C LEU A 96 10.48 -14.09 10.26
N SER A 97 10.67 -15.32 10.71
CA SER A 97 10.91 -15.61 12.13
C SER A 97 12.21 -14.95 12.61
N TYR A 98 13.27 -15.07 11.82
CA TYR A 98 14.54 -14.37 12.06
C TYR A 98 14.36 -12.85 12.06
N LEU A 99 13.61 -12.31 11.08
CA LEU A 99 13.34 -10.89 10.96
C LEU A 99 12.57 -10.35 12.17
N LYS A 100 11.55 -11.06 12.65
CA LYS A 100 10.78 -10.69 13.85
C LYS A 100 11.65 -10.62 15.10
N GLU A 101 12.63 -11.51 15.23
CA GLU A 101 13.58 -11.50 16.36
C GLU A 101 14.54 -10.31 16.30
N LYS A 102 15.06 -9.97 15.10
CA LYS A 102 16.13 -8.96 14.94
C LYS A 102 15.63 -7.55 14.66
N ARG A 103 14.54 -7.41 13.90
CA ARG A 103 13.98 -6.14 13.38
C ARG A 103 12.44 -6.24 13.31
N PRO A 104 11.74 -6.27 14.46
CA PRO A 104 10.28 -6.35 14.51
C PRO A 104 9.61 -5.17 13.78
N ASP A 105 10.24 -3.99 13.80
CA ASP A 105 9.81 -2.79 13.09
C ASP A 105 9.73 -2.97 11.56
N ILE A 106 10.65 -3.76 10.99
CA ILE A 106 10.62 -4.12 9.56
C ILE A 106 9.61 -5.25 9.33
N ALA A 107 9.54 -6.22 10.24
CA ALA A 107 8.71 -7.41 10.09
C ALA A 107 7.22 -7.09 9.90
N GLU A 108 6.72 -6.02 10.52
CA GLU A 108 5.34 -5.55 10.36
C GLU A 108 4.98 -5.16 8.93
N LYS A 109 5.98 -4.73 8.14
CA LYS A 109 5.82 -4.36 6.72
C LYS A 109 5.99 -5.54 5.77
N VAL A 110 6.31 -6.73 6.28
CA VAL A 110 6.52 -7.93 5.48
C VAL A 110 5.23 -8.76 5.39
N ARG A 111 4.91 -9.21 4.18
CA ARG A 111 3.86 -10.21 3.93
C ARG A 111 4.46 -11.41 3.19
N ILE A 112 4.09 -12.61 3.61
CA ILE A 112 4.57 -13.86 3.00
C ILE A 112 3.51 -14.44 2.08
N TYR A 113 3.95 -14.95 0.93
CA TYR A 113 3.12 -15.72 0.00
C TYR A 113 3.89 -16.91 -0.58
N ASP A 114 3.20 -17.89 -1.17
CA ASP A 114 3.86 -18.97 -1.89
C ASP A 114 4.25 -18.57 -3.32
N ALA A 115 5.45 -18.95 -3.72
CA ALA A 115 5.95 -18.83 -5.09
C ALA A 115 6.68 -20.11 -5.51
N SER A 116 6.69 -20.41 -6.81
CA SER A 116 7.25 -21.66 -7.34
C SER A 116 8.78 -21.72 -7.36
N ASN A 117 9.48 -20.58 -7.32
CA ASN A 117 10.94 -20.51 -7.41
C ASN A 117 11.48 -19.19 -6.82
N SER A 118 12.79 -19.14 -6.61
CA SER A 118 13.55 -18.02 -6.03
C SER A 118 14.09 -17.00 -7.06
N THR A 119 13.55 -16.99 -8.28
CA THR A 119 14.01 -16.11 -9.38
C THR A 119 12.97 -15.04 -9.72
N MET A 120 13.27 -14.18 -10.70
CA MET A 120 12.29 -13.23 -11.26
C MET A 120 10.99 -13.89 -11.75
N ASN A 121 11.02 -15.17 -12.12
CA ASN A 121 9.79 -15.89 -12.47
C ASN A 121 8.88 -16.08 -11.26
N GLY A 122 9.44 -16.37 -10.08
CA GLY A 122 8.69 -16.41 -8.81
C GLY A 122 8.12 -15.04 -8.43
N ILE A 123 8.88 -13.96 -8.67
CA ILE A 123 8.40 -12.60 -8.46
C ILE A 123 7.21 -12.27 -9.38
N ARG A 124 7.32 -12.58 -10.68
CA ARG A 124 6.21 -12.39 -11.63
C ARG A 124 4.99 -13.24 -11.27
N GLU A 125 5.20 -14.41 -10.69
CA GLU A 125 4.13 -15.25 -10.20
C GLU A 125 3.38 -14.60 -9.01
N LEU A 126 4.10 -14.01 -8.04
CA LEU A 126 3.49 -13.27 -6.93
C LEU A 126 2.59 -12.13 -7.44
N ILE A 127 3.06 -11.40 -8.46
CA ILE A 127 2.28 -10.35 -9.11
C ILE A 127 1.03 -10.96 -9.77
N ARG A 128 1.18 -12.00 -10.61
CA ARG A 128 0.07 -12.65 -11.32
C ARG A 128 -0.98 -13.25 -10.39
N ARG A 129 -0.58 -13.71 -9.20
CA ARG A 129 -1.47 -14.26 -8.17
C ARG A 129 -2.20 -13.18 -7.36
N GLY A 130 -1.93 -11.89 -7.61
CA GLY A 130 -2.59 -10.77 -6.92
C GLY A 130 -2.05 -10.49 -5.52
N SER A 131 -0.87 -11.02 -5.15
CA SER A 131 -0.25 -10.75 -3.85
C SER A 131 0.04 -9.26 -3.68
N VAL A 132 0.53 -8.61 -4.73
CA VAL A 132 0.77 -7.15 -4.73
C VAL A 132 -0.53 -6.38 -4.54
N ASP A 133 -1.56 -6.70 -5.32
CA ASP A 133 -2.84 -6.00 -5.27
C ASP A 133 -3.53 -6.16 -3.91
N SER A 134 -3.35 -7.30 -3.25
CA SER A 134 -3.81 -7.50 -1.87
C SER A 134 -3.11 -6.53 -0.91
N VAL A 135 -1.79 -6.47 -0.94
CA VAL A 135 -1.01 -5.62 -0.02
C VAL A 135 -1.26 -4.14 -0.27
N ILE A 136 -1.37 -3.72 -1.53
CA ILE A 136 -1.70 -2.32 -1.86
C ILE A 136 -3.08 -1.95 -1.32
N ARG A 137 -4.09 -2.81 -1.51
CA ARG A 137 -5.44 -2.58 -0.97
C ARG A 137 -5.44 -2.48 0.55
N ASP A 138 -4.68 -3.33 1.24
CA ASP A 138 -4.56 -3.27 2.70
C ASP A 138 -3.93 -1.94 3.17
N LEU A 139 -2.91 -1.45 2.46
CA LEU A 139 -2.28 -0.16 2.74
C LEU A 139 -3.24 1.02 2.49
N GLU A 140 -3.97 1.00 1.37
CA GLU A 140 -4.96 2.02 1.05
C GLU A 140 -6.10 2.04 2.07
N MET A 141 -6.58 0.86 2.49
CA MET A 141 -7.61 0.75 3.52
C MET A 141 -7.10 1.29 4.87
N THR A 142 -5.85 1.00 5.23
CA THR A 142 -5.23 1.53 6.45
C THR A 142 -5.20 3.05 6.43
N LYS A 143 -4.76 3.66 5.32
CA LYS A 143 -4.80 5.12 5.16
C LYS A 143 -6.23 5.67 5.24
N ALA A 144 -7.20 5.00 4.62
CA ALA A 144 -8.59 5.42 4.66
C ALA A 144 -9.15 5.41 6.10
N MET A 145 -8.84 4.38 6.89
CA MET A 145 -9.21 4.31 8.31
C MET A 145 -8.59 5.47 9.11
N GLU A 146 -7.29 5.74 8.94
CA GLU A 146 -6.62 6.86 9.62
C GLU A 146 -7.27 8.22 9.31
N VAL A 147 -7.67 8.45 8.06
CA VAL A 147 -8.35 9.70 7.66
C VAL A 147 -9.75 9.79 8.26
N MET A 148 -10.49 8.68 8.28
CA MET A 148 -11.81 8.61 8.89
C MET A 148 -11.73 8.84 10.41
N ASP A 149 -10.78 8.22 11.10
CA ASP A 149 -10.57 8.40 12.53
C ASP A 149 -10.24 9.87 12.87
N LYS A 150 -9.33 10.49 12.10
CA LYS A 150 -9.01 11.92 12.24
C LYS A 150 -10.26 12.80 12.02
N PHE A 151 -11.08 12.49 11.02
CA PHE A 151 -12.32 13.21 10.76
C PHE A 151 -13.30 13.10 11.93
N LEU A 152 -13.52 11.89 12.45
CA LEU A 152 -14.41 11.64 13.60
C LEU A 152 -13.91 12.33 14.87
N GLU A 153 -12.60 12.34 15.11
CA GLU A 153 -11.97 13.07 16.22
C GLU A 153 -12.25 14.59 16.13
N LEU A 154 -12.08 15.18 14.94
CA LEU A 154 -12.35 16.60 14.71
C LEU A 154 -13.84 16.93 14.86
N LEU A 155 -14.72 16.05 14.36
CA LEU A 155 -16.16 16.18 14.49
C LEU A 155 -16.59 16.16 15.96
N ALA A 156 -16.08 15.22 16.75
CA ALA A 156 -16.38 15.10 18.18
C ALA A 156 -15.95 16.34 18.97
N ARG A 157 -14.93 17.06 18.51
CA ARG A 157 -14.44 18.32 19.10
C ARG A 157 -15.20 19.56 18.62
N GLY A 158 -16.15 19.43 17.69
CA GLY A 158 -16.81 20.57 17.07
C GLY A 158 -15.86 21.44 16.25
N SER A 159 -14.80 20.85 15.69
CA SER A 159 -13.84 21.57 14.86
C SER A 159 -14.47 22.02 13.54
N ASN A 160 -14.06 23.19 13.05
CA ASN A 160 -14.40 23.69 11.72
C ASN A 160 -13.39 23.26 10.63
N LEU A 161 -12.51 22.29 10.94
CA LEU A 161 -11.51 21.74 10.02
C LEU A 161 -11.99 20.46 9.31
N ILE A 162 -13.30 20.32 9.15
CA ILE A 162 -13.92 19.19 8.47
C ILE A 162 -14.99 19.69 7.51
N SER A 163 -15.23 18.91 6.47
CA SER A 163 -16.33 19.11 5.52
C SER A 163 -16.89 17.75 5.12
N TYR A 164 -18.18 17.67 4.84
CA TYR A 164 -18.83 16.44 4.38
C TYR A 164 -20.01 16.75 3.49
N GLY A 165 -20.38 15.78 2.64
CA GLY A 165 -21.34 15.99 1.56
C GLY A 165 -20.71 16.67 0.34
N ILE A 166 -21.29 16.40 -0.83
CA ILE A 166 -20.71 16.73 -2.13
C ILE A 166 -20.45 18.23 -2.28
N GLU A 167 -21.45 19.07 -1.98
CA GLU A 167 -21.38 20.52 -2.18
C GLU A 167 -20.31 21.19 -1.30
N ASP A 168 -20.25 20.84 -0.02
CA ASP A 168 -19.33 21.47 0.92
C ASP A 168 -17.90 20.97 0.72
N VAL A 169 -17.73 19.68 0.40
CA VAL A 169 -16.42 19.14 0.04
C VAL A 169 -15.95 19.78 -1.27
N LYS A 170 -16.80 19.91 -2.28
CA LYS A 170 -16.48 20.61 -3.54
C LYS A 170 -15.98 22.01 -3.28
N LYS A 171 -16.69 22.83 -2.50
CA LYS A 171 -16.23 24.17 -2.11
C LYS A 171 -14.88 24.11 -1.40
N SER A 172 -14.71 23.19 -0.46
CA SER A 172 -13.46 23.03 0.30
C SER A 172 -12.27 22.70 -0.59
N VAL A 173 -12.45 21.85 -1.59
CA VAL A 173 -11.43 21.59 -2.62
C VAL A 173 -11.23 22.83 -3.47
N GLN A 174 -12.30 23.50 -3.93
CA GLN A 174 -12.22 24.71 -4.76
C GLN A 174 -11.40 25.84 -4.10
N TYR A 175 -11.57 26.04 -2.80
CA TYR A 175 -10.78 27.00 -2.01
C TYR A 175 -9.36 26.53 -1.64
N GLY A 176 -9.00 25.28 -1.96
CA GLY A 176 -7.71 24.70 -1.57
C GLY A 176 -7.56 24.44 -0.07
N ALA A 177 -8.70 24.38 0.63
CA ALA A 177 -8.74 24.07 2.06
C ALA A 177 -8.60 22.58 2.33
N ALA A 178 -9.02 21.71 1.40
CA ALA A 178 -8.98 20.27 1.60
C ALA A 178 -7.54 19.73 1.70
N GLU A 179 -7.23 19.08 2.81
CA GLU A 179 -5.98 18.34 3.03
C GLU A 179 -6.10 16.91 2.50
N LYS A 180 -7.16 16.20 2.94
CA LYS A 180 -7.43 14.80 2.63
C LYS A 180 -8.91 14.59 2.35
N ILE A 181 -9.25 13.78 1.35
CA ILE A 181 -10.62 13.46 0.97
C ILE A 181 -10.84 11.96 0.96
N LEU A 182 -11.95 11.49 1.51
CA LEU A 182 -12.44 10.13 1.31
C LEU A 182 -13.75 10.15 0.54
N ILE A 183 -13.85 9.33 -0.49
CA ILE A 183 -15.01 9.25 -1.38
C ILE A 183 -15.47 7.79 -1.43
N SER A 184 -16.76 7.55 -1.17
CA SER A 184 -17.35 6.23 -1.37
C SER A 184 -17.50 5.94 -2.86
N SER A 185 -17.20 4.70 -3.26
CA SER A 185 -17.35 4.25 -4.64
C SER A 185 -18.79 4.39 -5.16
N ASP A 186 -19.80 4.39 -4.30
CA ASP A 186 -21.21 4.60 -4.68
C ASP A 186 -21.42 5.90 -5.47
N LEU A 187 -20.71 6.97 -5.10
CA LEU A 187 -20.84 8.27 -5.75
C LEU A 187 -20.30 8.28 -7.18
N LEU A 188 -19.34 7.41 -7.50
CA LEU A 188 -18.79 7.28 -8.85
C LEU A 188 -19.75 6.54 -9.80
N PHE A 189 -20.65 5.72 -9.26
CA PHE A 189 -21.63 4.96 -10.04
C PHE A 189 -23.02 5.62 -10.08
N SER A 190 -23.23 6.69 -9.31
CA SER A 190 -24.48 7.47 -9.31
C SER A 190 -24.58 8.36 -10.56
N GLU A 191 -25.62 8.22 -11.37
CA GLU A 191 -25.83 9.11 -12.54
C GLU A 191 -26.01 10.57 -12.12
N GLU A 192 -26.57 10.84 -10.95
CA GLU A 192 -26.85 12.20 -10.46
C GLU A 192 -25.59 12.91 -9.96
N HIS A 193 -24.71 12.19 -9.25
CA HIS A 193 -23.60 12.80 -8.53
C HIS A 193 -22.25 12.66 -9.23
N ARG A 194 -22.17 11.79 -10.23
CA ARG A 194 -20.90 11.42 -10.85
C ARG A 194 -20.15 12.60 -11.46
N ASP A 195 -20.83 13.49 -12.18
CA ASP A 195 -20.15 14.62 -12.82
C ASP A 195 -19.55 15.58 -11.78
N ALA A 196 -20.27 15.83 -10.68
CA ALA A 196 -19.77 16.63 -9.57
C ALA A 196 -18.56 15.97 -8.89
N VAL A 197 -18.58 14.65 -8.71
CA VAL A 197 -17.47 13.91 -8.09
C VAL A 197 -16.23 13.91 -8.98
N LEU A 198 -16.40 13.76 -10.30
CA LEU A 198 -15.30 13.86 -11.26
C LEU A 198 -14.67 15.25 -11.26
N GLU A 199 -15.47 16.30 -11.12
CA GLU A 199 -14.98 17.68 -10.97
C GLU A 199 -14.17 17.84 -9.67
N ILE A 200 -14.68 17.32 -8.54
CA ILE A 200 -13.96 17.32 -7.25
C ILE A 200 -12.60 16.63 -7.37
N LEU A 201 -12.55 15.46 -8.03
CA LEU A 201 -11.31 14.71 -8.24
C LEU A 201 -10.31 15.49 -9.09
N ALA A 202 -10.77 16.12 -10.18
CA ALA A 202 -9.92 16.94 -11.03
C ALA A 202 -9.36 18.16 -10.28
N ASP A 203 -10.20 18.82 -9.48
CA ASP A 203 -9.79 19.96 -8.64
C ASP A 203 -8.82 19.54 -7.53
N ALA A 204 -9.02 18.36 -6.93
CA ALA A 204 -8.15 17.80 -5.90
C ALA A 204 -6.76 17.51 -6.48
N GLU A 205 -6.70 16.91 -7.68
CA GLU A 205 -5.43 16.66 -8.39
C GLU A 205 -4.71 17.98 -8.71
N ALA A 206 -5.42 18.96 -9.29
CA ALA A 206 -4.84 20.26 -9.63
C ALA A 206 -4.26 21.00 -8.41
N LYS A 207 -4.86 20.79 -7.23
CA LYS A 207 -4.43 21.40 -5.97
C LYS A 207 -3.52 20.51 -5.12
N LYS A 208 -3.18 19.32 -5.60
CA LYS A 208 -2.37 18.33 -4.86
C LYS A 208 -2.97 18.02 -3.49
N THR A 209 -4.29 17.85 -3.47
CA THR A 209 -5.03 17.33 -2.32
C THR A 209 -4.98 15.82 -2.37
N ASP A 210 -4.69 15.20 -1.22
CA ASP A 210 -4.66 13.74 -1.09
C ASP A 210 -6.10 13.20 -1.09
N PHE A 211 -6.39 12.19 -1.90
CA PHE A 211 -7.73 11.61 -1.97
C PHE A 211 -7.68 10.09 -2.10
N HIS A 212 -8.66 9.44 -1.47
CA HIS A 212 -8.86 8.00 -1.56
C HIS A 212 -10.30 7.65 -1.89
N VAL A 213 -10.47 6.75 -2.85
CA VAL A 213 -11.77 6.14 -3.16
C VAL A 213 -11.87 4.82 -2.40
N VAL A 214 -12.96 4.64 -1.67
CA VAL A 214 -13.16 3.51 -0.77
C VAL A 214 -14.36 2.68 -1.25
N ASP A 215 -14.24 1.34 -1.22
CA ASP A 215 -15.36 0.45 -1.51
C ASP A 215 -16.50 0.72 -0.51
N SER A 216 -17.70 0.97 -1.03
CA SER A 216 -18.88 1.30 -0.22
C SER A 216 -19.34 0.18 0.72
N ARG A 217 -18.85 -1.05 0.53
CA ARG A 217 -19.12 -2.22 1.37
C ARG A 217 -18.08 -2.43 2.48
N SER A 218 -17.01 -1.65 2.49
CA SER A 218 -16.03 -1.66 3.59
C SER A 218 -16.58 -0.96 4.83
N GLU A 219 -15.96 -1.18 5.99
CA GLU A 219 -16.34 -0.49 7.24
C GLU A 219 -16.27 1.04 7.10
N VAL A 220 -15.18 1.55 6.52
CA VAL A 220 -15.04 2.99 6.21
C VAL A 220 -16.11 3.44 5.21
N GLY A 221 -16.43 2.61 4.23
CA GLY A 221 -17.50 2.86 3.26
C GLY A 221 -18.87 3.03 3.92
N GLU A 222 -19.22 2.18 4.89
CA GLU A 222 -20.46 2.29 5.67
C GLU A 222 -20.47 3.56 6.54
N GLN A 223 -19.34 3.92 7.15
CA GLN A 223 -19.21 5.19 7.89
C GLN A 223 -19.41 6.40 6.98
N LEU A 224 -18.86 6.39 5.76
CA LEU A 224 -19.03 7.49 4.79
C LEU A 224 -20.50 7.74 4.44
N LYS A 225 -21.35 6.71 4.41
CA LYS A 225 -22.79 6.87 4.13
C LYS A 225 -23.47 7.80 5.13
N MET A 226 -23.03 7.79 6.39
CA MET A 226 -23.56 8.67 7.44
C MET A 226 -23.24 10.16 7.19
N PHE A 227 -22.28 10.45 6.33
CA PHE A 227 -21.79 11.80 6.03
C PHE A 227 -21.99 12.19 4.56
N GLY A 228 -22.99 11.60 3.88
CA GLY A 228 -23.30 11.92 2.48
C GLY A 228 -22.29 11.35 1.48
N HIS A 229 -21.68 10.21 1.83
CA HIS A 229 -20.77 9.41 0.99
C HIS A 229 -19.41 10.06 0.65
N ILE A 230 -19.13 11.27 1.15
CA ILE A 230 -17.87 11.98 0.95
C ILE A 230 -17.54 12.87 2.15
N ILE A 231 -16.28 12.85 2.57
CA ILE A 231 -15.76 13.70 3.64
C ILE A 231 -14.42 14.31 3.23
N ALA A 232 -14.07 15.42 3.88
CA ALA A 232 -12.75 16.02 3.79
C ALA A 232 -12.26 16.50 5.17
N VAL A 233 -10.97 16.29 5.41
CA VAL A 233 -10.23 16.96 6.49
C VAL A 233 -9.54 18.19 5.88
N LEU A 234 -9.66 19.33 6.55
CA LEU A 234 -9.23 20.62 6.03
C LEU A 234 -7.95 21.12 6.70
N ARG A 235 -7.15 21.89 5.95
CA ARG A 235 -5.97 22.63 6.41
C ARG A 235 -6.35 23.89 7.17
N PHE A 236 -7.45 24.51 6.78
CA PHE A 236 -8.01 25.73 7.36
C PHE A 236 -9.54 25.73 7.14
N PRO A 237 -10.31 26.44 7.98
CA PRO A 237 -11.75 26.44 7.88
C PRO A 237 -12.25 27.22 6.65
N VAL A 238 -13.37 26.77 6.10
CA VAL A 238 -14.11 27.45 5.02
C VAL A 238 -15.42 27.96 5.61
N TYR A 239 -15.72 29.24 5.40
CA TYR A 239 -16.91 29.94 5.89
C TYR A 239 -17.86 30.27 4.74
#